data_AF-A0AAJ1TMN3-F1
#
_entry.id   AF-A0AAJ1TMN3-F1
#
_cell.length_a   1.000
_cell.length_b   1.000
_cell.length_c   1.000
_cell.angle_alpha   90.00
_cell.angle_beta   90.00
_cell.angle_gamma   90.00
#
_symmetry.space_group_name_H-M   'P 1'
#
loop_
_entity.id
_entity.type
_entity.pdbx_description
1 polymer ?
#
loop_
_entity_poly.entity_id
_entity_poly.type
_entity_poly.pdbx_seq_one_letter_code
_entity_poly.pdbx_strand_id
1 'polypeptide(L)'
;MKYDQMLRQSIREADLSLAQICRRLQKKGTRLDKAILSKLQNGKCPPAKDEVNIALAEVLEMDPVPFRIAAVQEVVPSELIHLIKETHTR
;
A
#
# COMPACT_ATOMS: atom_id res chain seq x y z
N MET A 1 -11.30 -1.28 4.95
CA MET A 1 -11.16 -1.62 3.52
C MET A 1 -9.85 -2.40 3.36
N LYS A 2 -9.78 -3.39 2.47
CA LYS A 2 -8.53 -4.16 2.27
C LYS A 2 -7.48 -3.35 1.50
N TYR A 3 -6.21 -3.73 1.64
CA TYR A 3 -5.08 -3.07 1.01
C TYR A 3 -5.24 -3.00 -0.52
N ASP A 4 -5.59 -4.11 -1.17
CA ASP A 4 -5.75 -4.19 -2.62
C ASP A 4 -6.90 -3.30 -3.14
N GLN A 5 -7.97 -3.20 -2.34
CA GLN A 5 -9.13 -2.36 -2.64
C GLN A 5 -8.79 -0.88 -2.53
N MET A 6 -8.07 -0.48 -1.48
CA MET A 6 -7.54 0.89 -1.32
C MET A 6 -6.66 1.27 -2.50
N LEU A 7 -5.69 0.41 -2.83
CA LEU A 7 -4.78 0.68 -3.93
C LEU A 7 -5.52 0.79 -5.26
N ARG A 8 -6.42 -0.15 -5.56
CA ARG A 8 -7.20 -0.13 -6.81
C ARG A 8 -8.06 1.11 -6.93
N GLN A 9 -8.72 1.51 -5.85
CA GLN A 9 -9.59 2.68 -5.85
C GLN A 9 -8.77 3.96 -6.09
N SER A 10 -7.66 4.14 -5.39
CA SER A 10 -6.81 5.33 -5.59
C SER A 10 -6.14 5.37 -6.97
N ILE A 11 -5.79 4.21 -7.55
CA ILE A 11 -5.31 4.16 -8.95
C ILE A 11 -6.39 4.65 -9.92
N ARG A 12 -7.65 4.27 -9.69
CA ARG A 12 -8.78 4.70 -10.51
C ARG A 12 -9.05 6.20 -10.36
N GLU A 13 -9.01 6.72 -9.13
CA GLU A 13 -9.24 8.13 -8.82
C GLU A 13 -8.14 9.04 -9.37
N ALA A 14 -6.89 8.59 -9.32
CA ALA A 14 -5.75 9.33 -9.87
C ALA A 14 -5.76 9.39 -11.42
N ASP A 15 -6.59 8.57 -12.08
CA ASP A 15 -6.65 8.42 -13.54
C ASP A 15 -5.26 8.16 -14.19
N LEU A 16 -4.46 7.31 -13.53
CA LEU A 16 -3.13 6.95 -13.98
C LEU A 16 -3.06 5.50 -14.44
N SER A 17 -2.40 5.28 -15.57
CA SER A 17 -1.96 3.94 -15.93
C SER A 17 -0.88 3.44 -14.96
N LEU A 18 -0.82 2.12 -14.77
CA LEU A 18 0.22 1.47 -13.97
C LEU A 18 1.64 1.84 -14.43
N ALA A 19 1.83 2.08 -15.72
CA ALA A 19 3.12 2.51 -16.27
C ALA A 19 3.48 3.95 -15.85
N GLN A 20 2.51 4.86 -15.83
CA GLN A 20 2.72 6.22 -15.32
C GLN A 20 3.04 6.21 -13.82
N ILE A 21 2.35 5.38 -13.04
CA ILE A 21 2.62 5.22 -11.60
C ILE A 21 4.05 4.71 -11.38
N CYS A 22 4.47 3.65 -12.07
CA CYS A 22 5.83 3.12 -11.96
C CYS A 22 6.90 4.17 -12.34
N ARG A 23 6.64 4.98 -13.38
CA ARG A 23 7.53 6.09 -13.76
C ARG A 23 7.59 7.18 -12.69
N ARG A 24 6.46 7.53 -12.06
CA ARG A 24 6.41 8.52 -10.97
C ARG A 24 7.15 8.03 -9.73
N LEU A 25 6.96 6.76 -9.35
CA LEU A 25 7.71 6.12 -8.28
C LEU A 25 9.22 6.14 -8.54
N GLN A 26 9.63 5.80 -9.78
CA GLN A 26 11.04 5.80 -10.15
C GLN A 26 11.69 7.19 -10.04
N LYS A 27 10.97 8.25 -10.42
CA LYS A 27 11.43 9.65 -10.25
C LYS A 27 11.65 10.03 -8.78
N LYS A 28 11.00 9.34 -7.85
CA LYS A 28 11.13 9.51 -6.40
C LYS A 28 12.14 8.56 -5.75
N GLY A 29 12.85 7.76 -6.55
CA GLY A 29 13.83 6.78 -6.05
C GLY A 29 13.26 5.39 -5.75
N THR A 30 11.95 5.18 -5.90
CA THR A 30 11.31 3.88 -5.64
C THR A 30 11.11 3.12 -6.95
N ARG A 31 11.86 2.04 -7.16
CA ARG A 31 11.67 1.16 -8.33
C ARG A 31 10.62 0.10 -8.04
N LEU A 32 9.50 0.14 -8.76
CA LEU A 32 8.45 -0.87 -8.70
C LEU A 32 8.13 -1.36 -10.13
N ASP A 33 8.07 -2.68 -10.30
CA ASP A 33 7.71 -3.27 -11.58
C ASP A 33 6.19 -3.23 -11.81
N LYS A 34 5.77 -2.98 -13.07
CA LYS A 34 4.36 -2.89 -13.45
C LYS A 34 3.59 -4.18 -13.14
N ALA A 35 4.20 -5.36 -13.32
CA ALA A 35 3.57 -6.63 -13.01
C ALA A 35 3.40 -6.81 -11.50
N ILE A 36 4.34 -6.33 -10.68
CA ILE A 36 4.19 -6.31 -9.22
C ILE A 36 3.06 -5.37 -8.82
N LEU A 37 3.04 -4.14 -9.34
CA LEU A 37 1.97 -3.17 -9.08
C LEU A 37 0.59 -3.74 -9.48
N SER A 38 0.53 -4.44 -10.61
CA SER A 38 -0.68 -5.14 -11.04
C SER A 38 -1.10 -6.24 -10.06
N LYS A 39 -0.17 -7.05 -9.56
CA LYS A 39 -0.49 -8.08 -8.56
C LYS A 39 -0.98 -7.47 -7.24
N LEU A 40 -0.37 -6.38 -6.80
CA LEU A 40 -0.77 -5.66 -5.57
C LEU A 40 -2.22 -5.16 -5.64
N GLN A 41 -2.61 -4.42 -6.68
CA GLN A 41 -3.99 -3.91 -6.81
C GLN A 41 -5.05 -5.01 -7.07
N ASN A 42 -4.60 -6.23 -7.37
CA ASN A 42 -5.44 -7.40 -7.61
C ASN A 42 -5.42 -8.39 -6.44
N GLY A 43 -4.75 -8.08 -5.32
CA GLY A 43 -4.63 -8.98 -4.18
C GLY A 43 -3.96 -10.31 -4.51
N LYS A 44 -3.13 -10.35 -5.57
CA LYS A 44 -2.42 -11.56 -6.02
C LYS A 44 -1.04 -11.73 -5.38
N CYS A 45 -0.64 -10.79 -4.54
CA CYS A 45 0.53 -10.87 -3.68
C CYS A 45 0.26 -10.13 -2.37
N PRO A 46 1.06 -10.41 -1.32
CA PRO A 46 0.98 -9.66 -0.07
C PRO A 46 1.22 -8.15 -0.29
N PRO A 47 0.77 -7.30 0.66
CA PRO A 47 1.09 -5.89 0.67
C PRO A 47 2.59 -5.61 0.50
N ALA A 48 2.92 -4.48 -0.12
CA ALA A 48 4.32 -4.13 -0.34
C ALA A 48 5.01 -3.72 0.97
N LYS A 49 6.34 -3.60 0.92
CA LYS A 49 7.12 -3.02 2.03
C LYS A 49 6.64 -1.61 2.34
N ASP A 50 6.78 -1.20 3.60
CA ASP A 50 6.28 0.08 4.08
C ASP A 50 6.80 1.30 3.29
N GLU A 51 8.08 1.30 2.92
CA GLU A 51 8.70 2.33 2.07
C GLU A 51 8.01 2.46 0.71
N VAL A 52 7.61 1.33 0.10
CA VAL A 52 6.87 1.31 -1.16
C VAL A 52 5.45 1.81 -0.95
N ASN A 53 4.83 1.48 0.18
CA ASN A 53 3.48 1.97 0.52
C ASN A 53 3.47 3.48 0.73
N ILE A 54 4.49 4.05 1.38
CA ILE A 54 4.66 5.49 1.53
C ILE A 54 4.80 6.16 0.16
N ALA A 55 5.67 5.62 -0.71
CA ALA A 55 5.87 6.18 -2.05
C ALA A 55 4.60 6.07 -2.93
N LEU A 56 3.87 4.95 -2.84
CA LEU A 56 2.57 4.78 -3.50
C LEU A 56 1.56 5.79 -2.97
N ALA A 57 1.53 6.00 -1.64
CA ALA A 57 0.61 6.91 -1.03
C ALA A 57 0.80 8.35 -1.53
N GLU A 58 2.05 8.77 -1.62
CA GLU A 58 2.42 10.07 -2.15
C GLU A 58 2.11 10.20 -3.66
N VAL A 59 2.40 9.18 -4.47
CA VAL A 59 2.16 9.23 -5.93
C VAL A 59 0.68 9.22 -6.29
N LEU A 60 -0.15 8.58 -5.46
CA LEU A 60 -1.59 8.41 -5.65
C LEU A 60 -2.43 9.38 -4.80
N GLU A 61 -1.79 10.31 -4.09
CA GLU A 61 -2.45 11.30 -3.24
C GLU A 61 -3.45 10.70 -2.22
N MET A 62 -3.14 9.51 -1.70
CA MET A 62 -3.92 8.84 -0.66
C MET A 62 -3.37 9.14 0.73
N ASP A 63 -4.22 9.04 1.75
CA ASP A 63 -3.76 9.11 3.14
C ASP A 63 -2.85 7.90 3.46
N PRO A 64 -1.57 8.12 3.81
CA PRO A 64 -0.63 7.05 4.07
C PRO A 64 -0.98 6.24 5.32
N VAL A 65 -1.66 6.83 6.32
CA VAL A 65 -1.92 6.17 7.61
C VAL A 65 -2.86 4.96 7.45
N PRO A 66 -4.11 5.11 6.96
CA PRO A 66 -5.01 3.98 6.82
C PRO A 66 -4.50 2.96 5.80
N PHE A 67 -3.76 3.40 4.77
CA PHE A 67 -3.20 2.50 3.76
C PHE A 67 -2.12 1.58 4.35
N ARG A 68 -1.21 2.15 5.14
CA ARG A 68 -0.15 1.38 5.83
C ARG A 68 -0.73 0.48 6.93
N ILE A 69 -1.75 0.94 7.66
CA ILE A 69 -2.45 0.11 8.66
C ILE A 69 -3.09 -1.11 7.97
N ALA A 70 -3.75 -0.93 6.83
CA ALA A 70 -4.33 -2.05 6.08
C ALA A 70 -3.24 -3.06 5.65
N ALA A 71 -2.07 -2.58 5.20
CA ALA A 71 -0.94 -3.44 4.86
C ALA A 71 -0.47 -4.28 6.07
N VAL A 72 -0.31 -3.66 7.24
CA VAL A 72 0.10 -4.36 8.47
C VAL A 72 -0.95 -5.39 8.90
N GLN A 73 -2.23 -5.03 8.85
CA GLN A 73 -3.33 -5.92 9.24
C GLN A 73 -3.43 -7.20 8.41
N GLU A 74 -2.99 -7.16 7.15
CA GLU A 74 -2.99 -8.34 6.27
C GLU A 74 -1.73 -9.21 6.39
N VAL A 75 -0.60 -8.63 6.84
CA VAL A 75 0.68 -9.32 6.97
C VAL A 75 0.88 -9.89 8.37
N VAL A 76 0.44 -9.17 9.40
CA VAL A 76 0.69 -9.51 10.79
C VAL A 76 -0.50 -10.30 11.35
N PRO A 77 -0.25 -11.44 12.02
CA PRO A 77 -1.30 -12.18 12.72
C PRO A 77 -2.09 -11.32 13.69
N SER A 78 -3.40 -11.55 13.74
CA SER A 78 -4.33 -10.76 14.56
C SER A 78 -3.96 -10.76 16.05
N GLU A 79 -3.38 -11.85 16.58
CA GLU A 79 -2.95 -11.89 17.98
C GLU A 79 -1.86 -10.85 18.28
N LEU A 80 -0.88 -10.70 17.39
CA LEU A 80 0.21 -9.73 17.57
C LEU A 80 -0.32 -8.29 17.51
N ILE A 81 -1.29 -8.00 16.64
CA ILE A 81 -1.92 -6.68 16.55
C ILE A 81 -2.68 -6.36 17.85
N HIS A 82 -3.35 -7.35 18.44
CA HIS A 82 -4.06 -7.17 19.70
C HIS A 82 -3.08 -6.83 20.83
N LEU A 83 -1.97 -7.56 20.94
CA LEU A 83 -0.92 -7.30 21.93
C LEU A 83 -0.31 -5.90 21.82
N ILE A 84 -0.10 -5.39 20.59
CA ILE A 84 0.40 -4.03 20.36
C ILE A 84 -0.58 -2.98 20.91
N LYS A 85 -1.89 -3.18 20.73
CA LYS A 85 -2.92 -2.26 21.24
C LYS A 85 -2.95 -2.25 22.76
N GLU A 86 -2.88 -3.42 23.40
CA GLU A 86 -2.91 -3.52 24.86
C GLU A 86 -1.69 -2.89 25.54
N THR A 87 -0.51 -2.95 24.91
CA THR A 87 0.72 -2.36 25.46
C THR A 87 0.76 -0.84 25.45
N HIS A 88 0.03 -0.18 24.55
CA HIS A 88 0.05 1.28 24.38
C HIS A 88 -1.17 2.00 24.95
N THR A 89 -2.04 1.27 25.66
CA THR A 89 -3.23 1.82 26.36
C THR A 89 -2.98 1.94 27.87
N ARG A 90 -1.72 2.08 28.31
CA ARG A 90 -1.33 2.28 29.72
C ARG A 90 -0.70 3.64 29.94
#